data_AF-A0A2N2AW37-F1
#
_entry.id   AF-A0A2N2AW37-F1
#
_cell.length_a   1.000
_cell.length_b   1.000
_cell.length_c   1.000
_cell.angle_alpha   90.00
_cell.angle_beta   90.00
_cell.angle_gamma   90.00
#
_symmetry.space_group_name_H-M   'P 1'
#
loop_
_entity.id
_entity.type
_entity.pdbx_description
1 polymer ?
#
loop_
_entity_poly.entity_id
_entity_poly.type
_entity_poly.pdbx_seq_one_letter_code
_entity_poly.pdbx_strand_id
1 'polypeptide(L)' 'MFPALIFISISIGLIEGIPLAQKKMWKEFTTLFLLLIISIFLGLVKLLEISTPFDVLERIFGPIGKFMFDSSK' A
#
# COMPACT_ATOMS: atom_id res chain seq x y z
N MET A 1 5.03 -9.98 7.49
CA MET A 1 4.97 -8.66 6.83
C MET A 1 3.83 -7.78 7.34
N PHE A 2 2.60 -8.28 7.48
CA PHE A 2 1.45 -7.47 7.92
C PHE A 2 1.62 -6.74 9.27
N PRO A 3 2.18 -7.34 10.34
CA PRO A 3 2.41 -6.62 11.60
C PRO A 3 3.37 -5.43 11.47
N ALA A 4 4.41 -5.56 10.64
CA ALA A 4 5.33 -4.46 10.36
C ALA A 4 4.63 -3.30 9.64
N LEU A 5 3.68 -3.62 8.75
CA LEU A 5 2.87 -2.65 8.03
C LEU A 5 2.01 -1.81 8.99
N ILE A 6 1.46 -2.43 10.04
CA ILE A 6 0.75 -1.72 11.12
C ILE A 6 1.70 -0.80 11.89
N PHE A 7 2.88 -1.29 12.31
CA PHE A 7 3.86 -0.47 13.02
C PHE A 7 4.34 0.74 12.21
N ILE A 8 4.59 0.54 10.92
CA ILE A 8 4.98 1.63 10.00
C ILE A 8 3.84 2.63 9.85
N SER A 9 2.60 2.16 9.67
CA SER A 9 1.43 3.04 9.52
C SER A 9 1.20 3.91 10.75
N ILE A 10 1.35 3.34 11.95
CA ILE A 10 1.27 4.10 13.22
C ILE A 10 2.40 5.13 13.30
N SER A 11 3.62 4.73 12.95
CA SER A 11 4.79 5.62 12.98
C SER A 11 4.59 6.82 12.04
N ILE A 12 4.15 6.60 10.80
CA ILE A 12 3.85 7.66 9.83
C ILE A 12 2.72 8.55 10.35
N GLY A 13 1.64 7.96 10.87
CA GLY A 13 0.52 8.70 11.45
C GLY A 13 0.93 9.61 12.60
N LEU A 14 1.89 9.20 13.44
CA LEU A 14 2.41 10.02 14.53
C LEU A 14 3.37 11.11 14.02
N ILE A 15 4.32 10.74 13.16
CA ILE A 15 5.36 11.66 12.66
C ILE A 15 4.75 12.76 11.80
N GLU A 16 3.81 12.42 10.91
CA GLU A 16 3.22 13.37 9.97
C GLU A 16 1.87 13.90 10.45
N GLY A 17 1.05 13.06 11.08
CA GLY A 17 -0.28 13.46 11.52
C GLY A 17 -0.28 14.50 12.63
N ILE A 18 0.67 14.43 13.59
CA ILE A 18 0.77 15.42 14.67
C ILE A 18 1.09 16.83 14.11
N PRO A 19 2.14 17.02 13.29
CA PRO A 19 2.41 18.31 12.65
C PRO A 19 1.26 18.82 11.77
N LEU A 20 0.60 17.94 11.01
CA LEU A 20 -0.53 18.31 10.15
C LEU A 20 -1.73 18.82 10.96
N ALA A 21 -2.04 18.15 12.09
CA ALA A 21 -3.07 18.61 13.02
C ALA A 21 -2.71 19.96 13.65
N GLN A 22 -1.46 20.14 14.08
CA GLN A 22 -0.98 21.41 14.66
C GLN A 22 -1.06 22.57 13.67
N LYS A 23 -0.74 22.32 12.39
CA LYS A 23 -0.84 23.33 11.32
C LYS A 23 -2.27 23.55 10.81
N LYS A 24 -3.28 22.87 11.38
CA LYS A 24 -4.68 22.90 10.93
C LYS A 24 -4.85 22.53 9.44
N MET A 25 -3.94 21.70 8.93
CA MET A 25 -3.92 21.22 7.54
C MET A 25 -4.84 19.99 7.41
N TRP A 26 -6.14 20.24 7.55
CA TRP A 26 -7.15 19.17 7.66
C TRP A 26 -7.33 18.35 6.37
N LYS A 27 -7.10 18.96 5.20
CA LYS A 27 -7.19 18.26 3.90
C LYS A 27 -6.05 17.25 3.76
N GLU A 28 -4.85 17.65 4.10
CA GLU A 28 -3.66 16.82 4.07
C GLU A 28 -3.73 15.74 5.15
N PHE A 29 -4.20 16.08 6.35
CA PHE A 29 -4.43 15.13 7.43
C PHE A 29 -5.42 14.03 7.04
N THR A 30 -6.57 14.41 6.45
CA THR A 30 -7.57 13.44 5.98
C THR A 30 -7.03 12.59 4.83
N THR A 31 -6.25 13.17 3.92
CA THR A 31 -5.60 12.43 2.82
C THR A 31 -4.60 11.40 3.35
N LEU A 32 -3.74 11.79 4.30
CA LEU A 32 -2.80 10.90 4.96
C LEU A 32 -3.52 9.74 5.66
N PHE A 33 -4.58 10.05 6.41
CA PHE A 33 -5.37 9.03 7.10
C PHE A 33 -6.04 8.06 6.11
N LEU A 34 -6.58 8.57 5.00
CA LEU A 34 -7.16 7.75 3.94
C LEU A 34 -6.12 6.80 3.32
N LEU A 35 -4.93 7.31 3.02
CA LEU A 35 -3.81 6.50 2.51
C LEU A 35 -3.40 5.38 3.47
N LEU A 36 -3.33 5.68 4.77
CA LEU A 36 -3.02 4.68 5.79
C LEU A 36 -4.10 3.59 5.87
N ILE A 37 -5.38 3.96 5.81
CA ILE A 37 -6.49 3.00 5.77
C ILE A 37 -6.39 2.11 4.53
N ILE A 38 -6.18 2.69 3.35
CA ILE A 38 -6.07 1.93 2.09
C ILE A 38 -4.90 0.96 2.17
N SER A 39 -3.77 1.38 2.72
CA SER A 39 -2.57 0.55 2.93
C SER A 39 -2.87 -0.65 3.84
N ILE A 40 -3.52 -0.42 4.98
CA ILE A 40 -3.93 -1.49 5.91
C ILE A 40 -4.93 -2.43 5.24
N PHE A 41 -5.91 -1.89 4.51
CA PHE A 41 -6.91 -2.67 3.79
C PHE A 41 -6.25 -3.57 2.72
N LEU A 42 -5.35 -3.04 1.90
CA LEU A 42 -4.59 -3.83 0.93
C LEU A 42 -3.74 -4.91 1.62
N GLY A 43 -3.12 -4.58 2.75
CA GLY A 43 -2.40 -5.55 3.56
C GLY A 43 -3.30 -6.69 4.07
N LEU A 44 -4.53 -6.39 4.49
CA LEU A 44 -5.53 -7.36 4.93
C LEU A 44 -6.00 -8.25 3.78
N VAL A 45 -6.32 -7.66 2.63
CA VAL A 45 -6.75 -8.41 1.44
C VAL A 45 -5.66 -9.40 1.02
N LYS A 46 -4.39 -8.99 1.04
CA LYS A 46 -3.24 -9.86 0.79
C LYS A 46 -3.08 -10.95 1.86
N LEU A 47 -3.31 -10.63 3.13
CA LEU A 47 -3.23 -11.60 4.23
C LEU A 47 -4.33 -12.67 4.13
N LEU A 48 -5.52 -12.29 3.68
CA LEU A 48 -6.67 -13.17 3.51
C LEU A 48 -6.63 -13.98 2.20
N GLU A 49 -5.54 -13.87 1.43
CA GLU A 49 -5.38 -14.50 0.11
C GLU A 49 -6.54 -14.21 -0.86
N ILE A 50 -7.24 -13.10 -0.62
CA ILE A 50 -8.32 -12.65 -1.48
C ILE A 50 -7.67 -12.15 -2.77
N SER A 51 -8.05 -12.77 -3.88
CA SER A 51 -7.53 -12.42 -5.20
C SER A 51 -7.75 -10.93 -5.47
N THR A 52 -6.66 -10.19 -5.57
CA THR A 52 -6.65 -8.77 -5.85
C THR A 52 -6.71 -8.51 -7.36
N PRO A 53 -7.15 -7.32 -7.78
CA PRO A 53 -6.99 -6.89 -9.17
C PRO A 53 -5.54 -6.94 -9.66
N PHE A 54 -4.57 -6.81 -8.74
CA PHE A 54 -3.14 -6.96 -9.05
C PHE A 54 -2.76 -8.40 -9.40
N ASP A 55 -3.36 -9.41 -8.77
CA ASP A 55 -3.14 -10.81 -9.13
C ASP A 55 -3.63 -11.10 -10.56
N VAL A 56 -4.72 -10.46 -10.97
CA VAL A 56 -5.22 -10.54 -12.35
C VAL A 56 -4.25 -9.86 -13.31
N LEU A 57 -3.75 -8.68 -12.96
CA LEU A 57 -2.74 -7.95 -13.73
C LEU A 57 -1.45 -8.77 -13.88
N GLU A 58 -0.96 -9.38 -12.81
CA GLU A 58 0.23 -10.23 -12.84
C GLU A 58 0.00 -11.50 -13.66
N ARG A 59 -1.20 -12.08 -13.61
CA ARG A 59 -1.54 -13.24 -14.43
C ARG A 59 -1.61 -12.92 -15.92
N ILE A 60 -2.05 -11.72 -16.29
CA ILE A 60 -2.15 -11.27 -17.70
C ILE A 60 -0.80 -10.78 -18.24
N PHE A 61 -0.09 -9.96 -17.46
CA PHE A 61 1.13 -9.28 -17.91
C PHE A 61 2.43 -9.97 -17.47
N GLY A 62 2.39 -10.84 -16.46
CA GLY A 62 3.53 -11.64 -16.02
C GLY A 62 4.15 -12.52 -17.12
N PRO A 63 3.35 -13.19 -17.98
CA PRO A 63 3.89 -13.93 -19.13
C PRO A 63 4.65 -13.03 -20.11
N ILE A 64 4.15 -11.81 -20.36
CA ILE A 64 4.76 -10.83 -21.26
C ILE A 64 6.09 -10.34 -20.68
N GLY A 65 6.13 -10.06 -19.37
CA GLY A 65 7.35 -9.71 -18.66
C GLY A 65 8.39 -10.82 -18.73
N LYS A 66 8.02 -12.08 -18.47
CA LYS A 66 8.94 -13.21 -18.61
C LYS A 66 9.46 -13.34 -20.03
N PHE A 67 8.62 -13.20 -21.05
CA PHE A 67 9.06 -13.30 -22.43
C PHE A 67 10.06 -12.20 -22.83
N MET A 68 9.83 -10.96 -22.38
CA MET A 68 10.69 -9.82 -22.70
C MET A 68 12.03 -9.82 -21.95
N PHE A 69 12.05 -10.27 -20.69
CA PHE A 69 13.23 -10.18 -19.83
C PHE A 69 14.02 -11.51 -19.70
N ASP A 70 13.40 -12.66 -19.98
CA ASP A 70 14.07 -13.98 -19.91
C ASP A 70 14.74 -14.37 -21.26
N SER A 71 14.41 -13.66 -22.35
CA SER A 71 15.05 -13.86 -23.67
C SER A 71 16.39 -13.10 -23.83
N SER A 72 16.89 -12.45 -22.78
CA SER A 72 18.17 -11.72 -22.76
C SER A 72 19.25 -12.50 -21.99
N LYS A 73 19.42 -13.78 -22.33
CA LYS A 73 20.49 -14.64 -21.84
C LYS A 73 21.36 -15.14 -22.98
#